data_AF-A0A150WJ72-F1
#
_entry.id   AF-A0A150WJ72-F1
#
_cell.length_a   1.000
_cell.length_b   1.000
_cell.length_c   1.000
_cell.angle_alpha   90.00
_cell.angle_beta   90.00
_cell.angle_gamma   90.00
#
_symmetry.space_group_name_H-M   'P 1'
#
loop_
_entity.id
_entity.type
_entity.pdbx_description
1 polymer ?
#
loop_
_entity_poly.entity_id
_entity_poly.type
_entity_poly.pdbx_seq_one_letter_code
_entity_poly.pdbx_strand_id
1 'polypeptide(L)'
;MSSGMAVPLESQVKYLQRRTTELAQIRSSLLSQPDWDLVKKVGHQIKGNASTFGFAQLTEFGKNLEVAAAQGDVLQAQQISEKLEQEVQRLLKTIS
;
A
#
# COMPACT_ATOMS: atom_id res chain seq x y z
N MET A 1 17.64 1.81 -29.35
CA MET A 1 16.73 2.79 -28.73
C MET A 1 15.85 2.02 -27.77
N SER A 2 16.14 2.08 -26.48
CA SER A 2 15.39 1.33 -25.47
C SER A 2 14.14 2.11 -25.12
N SER A 3 13.01 1.77 -25.74
CA SER A 3 11.71 2.29 -25.33
C SER A 3 11.47 1.84 -23.89
N GLY A 4 11.78 2.71 -22.93
CA GLY A 4 11.39 2.54 -21.54
C GLY A 4 9.87 2.55 -21.50
N MET A 5 9.25 1.38 -21.55
CA MET A 5 7.81 1.24 -21.47
C MET A 5 7.37 1.71 -20.08
N ALA A 6 6.88 2.94 -20.00
CA ALA A 6 6.13 3.40 -18.84
C ALA A 6 4.96 2.44 -18.60
N VAL A 7 4.72 2.07 -17.35
CA VAL A 7 3.59 1.19 -17.00
C VAL A 7 2.29 1.84 -17.48
N PRO A 8 1.43 1.12 -18.24
CA PRO A 8 0.19 1.67 -18.75
C PRO A 8 -0.70 2.25 -17.65
N LEU A 9 -1.39 3.35 -17.94
CA LEU A 9 -2.28 4.03 -16.97
C LEU A 9 -3.29 3.07 -16.33
N GLU A 10 -3.92 2.20 -17.13
CA GLU A 10 -4.85 1.19 -16.63
C GLU A 10 -4.22 0.27 -15.56
N SER A 11 -2.94 -0.07 -15.73
CA SER A 11 -2.22 -0.91 -14.77
C SER A 11 -1.89 -0.16 -13.48
N GLN A 12 -1.61 1.15 -13.58
CA GLN A 12 -1.44 2.03 -12.43
C GLN A 12 -2.75 2.18 -11.63
N VAL A 13 -3.88 2.38 -12.32
CA VAL A 13 -5.21 2.45 -11.71
C VAL A 13 -5.55 1.13 -11.00
N LYS A 14 -5.37 -0.01 -11.67
CA LYS A 14 -5.60 -1.34 -11.07
C LYS A 14 -4.73 -1.58 -9.83
N TYR A 15 -3.47 -1.12 -9.87
CA TYR A 15 -2.59 -1.19 -8.72
C TYR A 15 -3.17 -0.42 -7.52
N LEU A 16 -3.52 0.86 -7.70
CA LEU A 16 -4.05 1.70 -6.63
C LEU A 16 -5.39 1.16 -6.08
N GLN A 17 -6.30 0.74 -6.95
CA GLN A 17 -7.57 0.13 -6.52
C GLN A 17 -7.36 -1.12 -5.66
N ARG A 18 -6.43 -1.99 -6.07
CA ARG A 18 -6.05 -3.17 -5.28
C ARG A 18 -5.49 -2.78 -3.91
N ARG A 19 -4.62 -1.77 -3.85
CA ARG A 19 -4.07 -1.27 -2.57
C ARG A 19 -5.17 -0.75 -1.65
N THR A 20 -6.16 -0.02 -2.18
CA THR A 20 -7.33 0.44 -1.41
C THR A 20 -8.06 -0.74 -0.75
N THR A 21 -8.40 -1.78 -1.52
CA THR A 21 -9.12 -2.94 -0.97
C THR A 21 -8.33 -3.65 0.12
N GLU A 22 -7.03 -3.86 -0.09
CA GLU A 22 -6.18 -4.53 0.89
C GLU A 22 -5.98 -3.69 2.17
N LEU A 23 -5.90 -2.36 2.05
CA LEU A 23 -5.80 -1.45 3.22
C LEU A 23 -7.09 -1.45 4.04
N ALA A 24 -8.26 -1.47 3.38
CA ALA A 24 -9.54 -1.61 4.07
C ALA A 24 -9.63 -2.94 4.84
N GLN A 25 -9.16 -4.04 4.24
CA GLN A 25 -9.09 -5.35 4.91
C GLN A 25 -8.17 -5.34 6.12
N ILE A 26 -6.97 -4.76 6.00
CA ILE A 26 -6.04 -4.57 7.11
C ILE A 26 -6.73 -3.82 8.25
N ARG A 27 -7.30 -2.64 7.97
CA ARG A 27 -7.97 -1.82 8.98
C ARG A 27 -9.09 -2.59 9.68
N SER A 28 -9.89 -3.36 8.94
CA SER A 28 -10.94 -4.19 9.53
C SER A 28 -10.37 -5.29 10.43
N SER A 29 -9.28 -5.95 10.04
CA SER A 29 -8.65 -7.00 10.85
C SER A 29 -8.02 -6.45 12.14
N LEU A 30 -7.45 -5.24 12.09
CA LEU A 30 -6.80 -4.60 13.24
C LEU A 30 -7.78 -4.32 14.40
N LEU A 31 -9.08 -4.17 14.10
CA LEU A 31 -10.13 -3.88 15.11
C LEU A 31 -10.64 -5.13 15.84
N SER A 32 -10.39 -6.32 15.30
CA SER A 32 -10.90 -7.58 15.86
C SER A 32 -9.74 -8.49 16.24
N GLN A 33 -9.21 -9.21 15.27
CA GLN A 33 -8.04 -10.06 15.41
C GLN A 33 -7.03 -9.65 14.33
N PRO A 34 -5.94 -8.94 14.71
CA PRO A 34 -4.95 -8.49 13.76
C PRO A 34 -4.37 -9.64 12.92
N ASP A 35 -4.56 -9.57 11.61
CA ASP A 35 -3.93 -10.47 10.64
C ASP A 35 -2.56 -9.91 10.27
N TRP A 36 -1.56 -10.16 11.12
CA TRP A 36 -0.21 -9.63 10.93
C TRP A 36 0.47 -10.15 9.67
N ASP A 37 0.11 -11.35 9.21
CA ASP A 37 0.62 -11.92 7.96
C ASP A 37 0.11 -11.13 6.75
N LEU A 38 -1.18 -10.74 6.76
CA LEU A 38 -1.74 -9.83 5.76
C LEU A 38 -1.03 -8.47 5.81
N VAL A 39 -0.90 -7.85 6.98
CA VAL A 39 -0.27 -6.53 7.14
C VAL A 39 1.15 -6.55 6.58
N LYS A 40 1.95 -7.56 6.95
CA LYS A 40 3.32 -7.75 6.48
C LYS A 40 3.38 -7.99 4.97
N LYS A 41 2.51 -8.85 4.43
CA LYS A 41 2.46 -9.17 2.99
C LYS A 41 2.14 -7.94 2.16
N VAL A 42 1.16 -7.14 2.57
CA VAL A 42 0.77 -5.91 1.87
C VAL A 42 1.88 -4.86 1.94
N GLY A 43 2.47 -4.68 3.13
CA GLY A 43 3.61 -3.78 3.32
C GLY A 43 4.79 -4.16 2.41
N HIS A 44 5.10 -5.45 2.33
CA HIS A 44 6.15 -5.99 1.47
C HIS A 44 5.92 -5.71 -0.01
N GLN A 45 4.70 -5.97 -0.49
CA GLN A 45 4.33 -5.74 -1.87
C GLN A 45 4.50 -4.26 -2.22
N ILE A 46 3.91 -3.36 -1.43
CA ILE A 46 3.98 -1.91 -1.67
C ILE A 46 5.43 -1.42 -1.68
N LYS A 47 6.21 -1.83 -0.67
CA LYS A 47 7.63 -1.49 -0.59
C LYS A 47 8.38 -1.89 -1.87
N GLY A 48 8.14 -3.11 -2.35
CA GLY A 48 8.87 -3.70 -3.48
C GLY A 48 8.41 -3.22 -4.86
N ASN A 49 7.11 -2.98 -5.07
CA ASN A 49 6.56 -2.77 -6.41
C ASN A 49 5.98 -1.38 -6.66
N ALA A 50 5.76 -0.52 -5.64
CA ALA A 50 5.13 0.78 -5.86
C ALA A 50 5.94 1.67 -6.83
N SER A 51 7.28 1.61 -6.74
CA SER A 51 8.18 2.33 -7.65
C SER A 51 8.03 1.87 -9.11
N THR A 52 7.75 0.59 -9.35
CA THR A 52 7.49 0.06 -10.71
C THR A 52 6.28 0.74 -11.35
N PHE A 53 5.26 1.07 -10.55
CA PHE A 53 4.04 1.75 -11.01
C PHE A 53 4.16 3.28 -10.99
N GLY A 54 5.32 3.86 -10.67
CA GLY A 54 5.52 5.32 -10.59
C GLY A 54 5.13 5.94 -9.24
N PHE A 55 4.92 5.13 -8.21
CA PHE A 55 4.46 5.58 -6.89
C PHE A 55 5.53 5.36 -5.80
N ALA A 56 6.77 5.78 -6.07
CA ALA A 56 7.90 5.58 -5.16
C ALA A 56 7.65 6.15 -3.75
N GLN A 57 6.84 7.20 -3.63
CA GLN A 57 6.43 7.77 -2.34
C GLN A 57 5.66 6.78 -1.44
N LEU A 58 5.06 5.72 -2.01
CA LEU A 58 4.35 4.70 -1.23
C LEU A 58 5.29 3.67 -0.61
N THR A 59 6.53 3.55 -1.11
CA THR A 59 7.49 2.53 -0.65
C THR A 59 7.81 2.67 0.84
N GLU A 60 7.91 3.90 1.35
CA GLU A 60 8.18 4.15 2.77
C GLU A 60 7.03 3.70 3.67
N PHE A 61 5.78 3.95 3.27
CA PHE A 61 4.62 3.43 3.98
C PHE A 61 4.61 1.91 4.03
N GLY A 62 4.95 1.24 2.91
CA GLY A 62 5.05 -0.21 2.86
C GLY A 62 6.08 -0.77 3.85
N LYS A 63 7.26 -0.14 3.93
CA LYS A 63 8.30 -0.48 4.93
C LYS A 63 7.79 -0.29 6.36
N ASN A 64 7.18 0.85 6.66
CA ASN A 64 6.70 1.14 8.01
C ASN A 64 5.58 0.17 8.42
N LEU A 65 4.74 -0.25 7.47
CA LEU A 65 3.69 -1.24 7.72
C LEU A 65 4.26 -2.64 8.03
N GLU A 66 5.34 -3.06 7.35
CA GLU A 66 6.07 -4.29 7.71
C GLU A 66 6.64 -4.23 9.13
N VAL A 67 7.20 -3.08 9.53
CA VAL A 67 7.77 -2.87 10.87
C VAL A 67 6.68 -2.96 11.93
N ALA A 68 5.55 -2.26 11.72
CA ALA A 68 4.41 -2.32 12.64
C ALA A 68 3.87 -3.75 12.79
N ALA A 69 3.80 -4.51 11.69
CA ALA A 69 3.39 -5.91 11.73
C ALA A 69 4.37 -6.80 12.52
N ALA A 70 5.67 -6.60 12.33
CA ALA A 70 6.70 -7.35 13.05
C ALA A 70 6.68 -7.07 14.56
N GLN A 71 6.25 -5.87 14.96
CA GLN A 71 6.14 -5.45 16.36
C GLN A 71 4.77 -5.76 16.98
N GLY A 72 3.78 -6.15 16.17
CA GLY A 72 2.39 -6.30 16.63
C GLY A 72 1.76 -4.99 17.11
N ASP A 73 2.24 -3.85 16.61
CA ASP A 73 1.78 -2.53 17.05
C ASP A 73 0.52 -2.12 16.26
N VAL A 74 -0.63 -2.35 16.89
CA VAL A 74 -1.95 -2.06 16.30
C VAL A 74 -2.12 -0.56 16.02
N LEU A 75 -1.71 0.29 16.95
CA LEU A 75 -1.87 1.73 16.82
C LEU A 75 -1.03 2.25 15.65
N GLN A 76 0.22 1.82 15.56
CA GLN A 76 1.11 2.20 14.48
C GLN A 76 0.63 1.66 13.12
N ALA A 77 0.20 0.39 13.05
CA ALA A 77 -0.35 -0.21 11.83
C ALA A 77 -1.62 0.52 11.36
N GLN A 78 -2.48 0.93 12.29
CA GLN A 78 -3.69 1.70 11.99
C GLN A 78 -3.34 3.09 11.43
N GLN A 79 -2.43 3.81 12.09
CA GLN A 79 -2.00 5.15 11.63
C GLN A 79 -1.33 5.11 10.25
N ILE A 80 -0.47 4.11 10.00
CA ILE A 80 0.22 3.97 8.72
C ILE A 80 -0.76 3.57 7.62
N SER A 81 -1.63 2.59 7.88
CA SER A 81 -2.61 2.13 6.89
C SER A 81 -3.59 3.23 6.49
N GLU A 82 -4.02 4.08 7.43
CA GLU A 82 -4.88 5.24 7.15
C GLU A 82 -4.17 6.29 6.30
N LYS A 83 -2.95 6.69 6.66
CA LYS A 83 -2.18 7.67 5.86
C LYS A 83 -1.89 7.16 4.45
N LEU A 84 -1.53 5.89 4.35
CA LEU A 84 -1.28 5.22 3.07
C LEU A 84 -2.55 5.15 2.21
N GLU A 85 -3.70 4.84 2.80
CA GLU A 85 -4.97 4.82 2.08
C GLU A 85 -5.35 6.20 1.56
N GLN A 86 -5.19 7.25 2.38
CA GLN A 86 -5.42 8.64 1.95
C GLN A 86 -4.55 9.02 0.74
N GLU A 87 -3.26 8.64 0.77
CA GLU A 87 -2.35 8.92 -0.33
C GLU A 87 -2.70 8.11 -1.59
N VAL A 88 -3.05 6.82 -1.45
CA VAL A 88 -3.52 5.98 -2.56
C VAL A 88 -4.77 6.58 -3.21
N GLN A 89 -5.73 7.04 -2.41
CA GLN A 89 -6.95 7.69 -2.89
C GLN A 89 -6.67 9.01 -3.60
N ARG A 90 -5.73 9.81 -3.09
CA ARG A 90 -5.27 11.05 -3.73
C ARG A 90 -4.67 10.77 -5.10
N LEU A 91 -3.80 9.78 -5.19
CA LEU A 91 -3.16 9.38 -6.45
C LEU A 91 -4.18 8.85 -7.44
N LEU A 92 -5.11 8.01 -6.99
CA LEU A 92 -6.16 7.45 -7.83
C LEU A 92 -6.99 8.55 -8.50
N LYS A 93 -7.45 9.54 -7.71
CA LYS A 93 -8.20 10.70 -8.22
C LYS A 93 -7.41 11.60 -9.17
N THR A 94 -6.08 11.56 -9.10
CA THR A 94 -5.21 12.39 -9.95
C THR A 94 -5.01 11.75 -11.33
N ILE A 95 -5.04 10.42 -11.39
CA ILE A 95 -4.75 9.65 -12.61
C ILE A 95 -6.00 9.04 -13.26
N SER A 96 -7.13 8.97 -12.55
CA SER A 96 -8.45 8.56 -13.07
C SER A 96 -9.19 9.71 -13.71
#